data_AF-A0A0Q6A6Q0-F1
#
_entry.id   AF-A0A0Q6A6Q0-F1
#
_cell.length_a   1.000
_cell.length_b   1.000
_cell.length_c   1.000
_cell.angle_alpha   90.00
_cell.angle_beta   90.00
_cell.angle_gamma   90.00
#
_symmetry.space_group_name_H-M   'P 1'
#
loop_
_entity.id
_entity.type
_entity.pdbx_description
1 polymer ?
#
loop_
_entity_poly.entity_id
_entity_poly.type
_entity_poly.pdbx_seq_one_letter_code
_entity_poly.pdbx_strand_id
1 'polypeptide(L)'
;MNNRSFNTLLSRGFDSNLAKQLLENGYNLTKLKNLDKDSLLKINIPEKIISNILKEDRPPIPTKTIVKLLYDSKRTCCICRNNNKSIIIHHIKEWHYRKDHSEENLVVLCLEHHNDAHTKKGLSLNLKPVDILHAKSEWLNSVKNSDAKAILGLTLIDGARWDYFNHNRIFELFFASNLDYKNYRFSKITKELGLINELGTFGIKDSFKSQFYSFSDGYLLYNYMKELFDNVLQNISLIDLTDKFSREQIKSLVKVGSYISIQIGFYFKNITKKTNGINQKEFVIIKRKVS
;
A
#
# COMPACT_ATOMS: atom_id res chain seq x y z
N MET A 1 -15.27 25.38 -19.06
CA MET A 1 -13.86 25.51 -19.49
C MET A 1 -13.04 26.11 -18.35
N ASN A 2 -11.95 25.46 -17.92
CA ASN A 2 -11.10 26.03 -16.87
C ASN A 2 -10.29 27.19 -17.46
N ASN A 3 -10.76 28.43 -17.23
CA ASN A 3 -10.28 29.65 -17.87
C ASN A 3 -8.76 29.85 -17.69
N ARG A 4 -8.22 29.34 -16.57
CA ARG A 4 -6.79 29.42 -16.25
C ARG A 4 -5.91 28.60 -17.21
N SER A 5 -6.31 27.36 -17.53
CA SER A 5 -5.53 26.48 -18.41
C SER A 5 -5.54 26.96 -19.86
N PHE A 6 -6.66 27.52 -20.32
CA PHE A 6 -6.79 28.12 -21.64
C PHE A 6 -5.91 29.36 -21.79
N ASN A 7 -5.98 30.30 -20.85
CA ASN A 7 -5.12 31.49 -20.84
C ASN A 7 -3.63 31.14 -20.76
N THR A 8 -3.28 30.07 -20.05
CA THR A 8 -1.90 29.56 -19.94
C THR A 8 -1.34 29.06 -21.28
N LEU A 9 -2.18 28.47 -22.13
CA LEU A 9 -1.79 28.04 -23.48
C LEU A 9 -1.67 29.24 -24.42
N LEU A 10 -2.63 30.16 -24.40
CA LEU A 10 -2.56 31.39 -25.20
C LEU A 10 -1.29 32.21 -24.91
N SER A 11 -0.90 32.32 -23.63
CA SER A 11 0.32 33.04 -23.22
C SER A 11 1.62 32.43 -23.76
N ARG A 12 1.56 31.24 -24.36
CA ARG A 12 2.71 30.50 -24.94
C ARG A 12 2.65 30.43 -26.47
N GLY A 13 1.74 31.18 -27.07
CA GLY A 13 1.62 31.34 -28.52
C GLY A 13 0.76 30.28 -29.20
N PHE A 14 -0.02 29.49 -28.44
CA PHE A 14 -1.05 28.63 -29.05
C PHE A 14 -2.19 29.48 -29.60
N ASP A 15 -2.69 29.15 -30.79
CA ASP A 15 -3.91 29.77 -31.29
C ASP A 15 -5.14 29.30 -30.49
N SER A 16 -6.19 30.11 -30.49
CA SER A 16 -7.38 29.86 -29.67
C SER A 16 -8.13 28.58 -30.03
N ASN A 17 -8.06 28.14 -31.29
CA ASN A 17 -8.76 26.94 -31.74
C ASN A 17 -8.00 25.69 -31.31
N LEU A 18 -6.68 25.65 -31.53
CA LEU A 18 -5.80 24.59 -31.06
C LEU A 18 -5.81 24.49 -29.53
N ALA A 19 -5.79 25.62 -28.81
CA ALA A 19 -5.85 25.62 -27.35
C ALA A 19 -7.17 25.02 -26.81
N LYS A 20 -8.32 25.28 -27.46
CA LYS A 20 -9.60 24.65 -27.10
C LYS A 20 -9.58 23.16 -27.39
N GLN A 21 -9.14 22.78 -28.59
CA GLN A 21 -9.08 21.39 -29.02
C GLN A 21 -8.16 20.56 -28.10
N LEU A 22 -7.02 21.09 -27.69
CA LEU A 22 -6.10 20.42 -26.76
C LEU A 22 -6.76 20.20 -25.40
N LEU A 23 -7.44 21.21 -24.85
CA LEU A 23 -8.11 21.08 -23.56
C LEU A 23 -9.31 20.14 -23.59
N GLU A 24 -10.08 20.12 -24.68
CA GLU A 24 -11.17 19.17 -24.92
C GLU A 24 -10.66 17.74 -25.00
N ASN A 25 -9.50 17.53 -25.62
CA ASN A 25 -8.78 16.27 -25.62
C ASN A 25 -8.01 15.99 -24.31
N GLY A 26 -8.19 16.83 -23.29
CA GLY A 26 -7.64 16.65 -21.96
C GLY A 26 -6.15 16.98 -21.83
N TYR A 27 -5.52 17.63 -22.81
CA TYR A 27 -4.14 18.11 -22.76
C TYR A 27 -4.07 19.52 -22.15
N ASN A 28 -3.39 19.62 -21.01
CA ASN A 28 -3.00 20.89 -20.40
C ASN A 28 -1.49 21.10 -20.53
N LEU A 29 -0.99 22.30 -20.22
CA LEU A 29 0.45 22.61 -20.35
C LEU A 29 1.35 21.59 -19.62
N THR A 30 0.96 21.16 -18.42
CA THR A 30 1.72 20.18 -17.64
C THR A 30 1.83 18.85 -18.38
N LYS A 31 0.73 18.37 -18.98
CA LYS A 31 0.75 17.16 -19.82
C LYS A 31 1.62 17.35 -21.06
N LEU A 32 1.52 18.50 -21.73
CA LEU A 32 2.34 18.78 -22.91
C LEU A 32 3.84 18.78 -22.59
N LYS A 33 4.25 19.32 -21.43
CA LYS A 33 5.64 19.29 -20.95
C LYS A 33 6.19 17.88 -20.65
N ASN A 34 5.30 16.91 -20.43
CA ASN A 34 5.67 15.52 -20.16
C ASN A 34 5.75 14.68 -21.44
N LEU A 35 5.32 15.21 -22.59
CA LEU A 35 5.42 14.52 -23.87
C LEU A 35 6.78 14.75 -24.51
N ASP A 36 7.26 13.75 -25.26
CA ASP A 36 8.43 13.87 -26.11
C ASP A 36 8.09 14.65 -27.40
N LYS A 37 9.14 15.07 -28.12
CA LYS A 37 9.00 15.89 -29.34
C LYS A 37 8.10 15.21 -30.38
N ASP A 38 8.23 13.90 -30.57
CA ASP A 38 7.49 13.18 -31.62
C ASP A 38 6.00 13.08 -31.27
N SER A 39 5.69 12.86 -30.00
CA SER A 39 4.30 12.90 -29.51
C SER A 39 3.67 14.29 -29.66
N LEU A 40 4.42 15.36 -29.40
CA LEU A 40 3.94 16.74 -29.58
C LEU A 40 3.67 17.09 -31.05
N LEU A 41 4.50 16.58 -31.97
CA LEU A 41 4.28 16.72 -33.41
C LEU A 41 3.02 16.00 -33.88
N LYS A 42 2.77 14.79 -33.36
CA LYS A 42 1.57 14.00 -33.71
C LYS A 42 0.25 14.66 -33.30
N ILE A 43 0.27 15.54 -32.31
CA ILE A 43 -0.90 16.33 -31.89
C ILE A 43 -0.96 17.72 -32.54
N ASN A 44 -0.26 17.89 -33.68
CA ASN A 44 -0.26 19.09 -34.52
C ASN A 44 0.20 20.37 -33.80
N ILE A 45 1.10 20.26 -32.82
CA ILE A 45 1.71 21.45 -32.21
C ILE A 45 2.86 21.95 -33.10
N PRO A 46 2.87 23.23 -33.48
CA PRO A 46 3.96 23.80 -34.27
C PRO A 46 5.33 23.66 -33.61
N GLU A 47 6.38 23.35 -34.38
CA GLU A 47 7.75 23.15 -33.87
C GLU A 47 8.29 24.32 -33.04
N LYS A 48 7.92 25.56 -33.41
CA LYS A 48 8.30 26.77 -32.67
C LYS A 48 7.75 26.75 -31.25
N ILE A 49 6.51 26.30 -31.07
CA ILE A 49 5.84 26.19 -29.77
C ILE A 49 6.41 25.01 -28.99
N ILE A 50 6.65 23.86 -29.65
CA ILE A 50 7.32 22.70 -29.03
C ILE A 50 8.67 23.11 -28.44
N SER A 51 9.47 23.84 -29.21
CA SER A 51 10.79 24.33 -28.77
C SER A 51 10.70 25.20 -27.51
N ASN A 52 9.66 26.04 -27.41
CA ASN A 52 9.43 26.87 -26.23
C ASN A 52 8.99 26.04 -25.03
N ILE A 53 8.07 25.09 -25.21
CA ILE A 53 7.56 24.22 -24.13
C ILE A 53 8.67 23.35 -23.54
N LEU A 54 9.55 22.81 -24.40
CA LEU A 54 10.64 21.94 -23.98
C LEU A 54 11.78 22.70 -23.28
N LYS A 55 11.91 24.01 -23.53
CA LYS A 55 12.87 24.90 -22.84
C LYS A 55 12.37 25.38 -21.48
N GLU A 56 11.07 25.35 -21.22
CA GLU A 56 10.52 25.76 -19.92
C GLU A 56 10.88 24.77 -18.80
N ASP A 57 10.86 25.28 -17.57
CA ASP A 57 11.15 24.50 -16.37
C ASP A 57 10.33 23.22 -16.28
N ARG A 58 11.03 22.18 -15.82
CA ARG A 58 10.50 20.84 -15.57
C ARG A 58 9.26 20.93 -14.66
N PRO A 59 8.15 20.28 -15.01
CA PRO A 59 6.99 20.23 -14.13
C PRO A 59 7.31 19.44 -12.84
N PRO A 60 6.67 19.78 -11.71
CA PRO A 60 6.85 19.06 -10.46
C PRO A 60 6.42 17.59 -10.63
N ILE A 61 7.07 16.68 -9.89
CA ILE A 61 6.63 15.28 -9.81
C ILE A 61 5.22 15.27 -9.22
N PRO A 62 4.26 14.50 -9.80
CA PRO A 62 2.91 14.42 -9.25
C PRO A 62 2.90 14.01 -7.77
N THR A 63 2.11 14.69 -6.94
CA THR A 63 2.04 14.42 -5.49
C THR A 63 1.72 12.95 -5.18
N LYS A 64 0.81 12.34 -5.95
CA LYS A 64 0.46 10.92 -5.81
C LYS A 64 1.69 10.01 -5.93
N THR A 65 2.52 10.26 -6.93
CA THR A 65 3.77 9.52 -7.18
C THR A 65 4.78 9.73 -6.06
N ILE A 66 4.93 10.97 -5.58
CA ILE A 66 5.82 11.30 -4.44
C ILE A 66 5.39 10.53 -3.20
N VAL A 67 4.11 10.60 -2.82
CA VAL A 67 3.59 9.95 -1.61
C VAL A 67 3.80 8.44 -1.68
N LYS A 68 3.47 7.83 -2.82
CA LYS A 68 3.64 6.38 -3.02
C LYS A 68 5.12 5.98 -2.95
N LEU A 69 6.00 6.67 -3.66
CA LEU A 69 7.44 6.38 -3.67
C LEU A 69 8.05 6.50 -2.27
N LEU A 70 7.69 7.55 -1.52
CA LEU A 70 8.18 7.78 -0.17
C LEU A 70 7.65 6.74 0.83
N TYR A 71 6.40 6.29 0.66
CA TYR A 71 5.84 5.20 1.46
C TYR A 71 6.53 3.87 1.16
N ASP A 72 6.57 3.46 -0.12
CA ASP A 72 7.11 2.16 -0.55
C ASP A 72 8.61 2.03 -0.21
N SER A 73 9.34 3.14 -0.13
CA SER A 73 10.76 3.17 0.27
C SER A 73 11.00 3.36 1.77
N LYS A 74 9.95 3.50 2.60
CA LYS A 74 10.04 3.93 4.00
C LYS A 74 10.88 5.20 4.18
N ARG A 75 10.79 6.13 3.24
CA ARG A 75 11.59 7.38 3.18
C ARG A 75 13.09 7.13 3.39
N THR A 76 13.59 6.01 2.90
CA THR A 76 14.95 5.54 3.16
C THR A 76 15.70 5.33 1.85
N CYS A 77 16.99 5.68 1.84
CA CYS A 77 17.85 5.47 0.68
C CYS A 77 17.96 3.97 0.33
N CYS A 78 17.69 3.60 -0.92
CA CYS A 78 17.75 2.19 -1.33
C CYS A 78 19.18 1.59 -1.35
N ILE A 79 20.21 2.43 -1.36
CA ILE A 79 21.62 1.99 -1.38
C ILE A 79 22.10 1.63 0.03
N CYS A 80 22.17 2.61 0.93
CA CYS A 80 22.69 2.39 2.29
C CYS A 80 21.65 1.98 3.32
N ARG A 81 20.36 2.08 3.00
CA ARG A 81 19.24 1.69 3.86
C ARG A 81 19.22 2.38 5.24
N ASN A 82 19.92 3.51 5.36
CA ASN A 82 20.01 4.30 6.58
C ASN A 82 18.88 5.34 6.63
N ASN A 83 17.94 5.15 7.56
CA ASN A 83 16.76 6.01 7.76
C ASN A 83 17.07 7.33 8.52
N ASN A 84 18.28 7.50 9.05
CA ASN A 84 18.71 8.72 9.73
C ASN A 84 19.32 9.76 8.78
N LYS A 85 19.48 9.43 7.49
CA LYS A 85 20.02 10.36 6.49
C LYS A 85 18.91 11.12 5.77
N SER A 86 19.15 12.40 5.49
CA SER A 86 18.28 13.19 4.61
C SER A 86 18.21 12.60 3.21
N ILE A 87 17.00 12.59 2.64
CA ILE A 87 16.70 11.96 1.36
C ILE A 87 16.30 12.95 0.26
N ILE A 88 16.46 12.52 -0.98
CA ILE A 88 16.02 13.21 -2.20
C ILE A 88 15.46 12.19 -3.20
N ILE A 89 14.48 12.62 -4.00
CA ILE A 89 13.95 11.82 -5.11
C ILE A 89 14.81 12.06 -6.35
N HIS A 90 15.38 10.99 -6.88
CA HIS A 90 16.26 10.99 -8.05
C HIS A 90 15.60 10.29 -9.23
N HIS A 91 15.90 10.79 -10.43
CA HIS A 91 15.52 10.20 -11.71
C HIS A 91 16.61 9.24 -12.17
N ILE A 92 16.36 7.92 -12.15
CA ILE A 92 17.35 6.90 -12.53
C ILE A 92 17.83 7.12 -13.96
N LYS A 93 16.90 7.39 -14.89
CA LYS A 93 17.21 7.96 -16.21
C LYS A 93 16.83 9.43 -16.18
N GLU A 94 17.79 10.28 -16.54
CA GLU A 94 17.63 11.73 -16.42
C GLU A 94 16.39 12.25 -17.14
N TRP A 95 15.74 13.22 -16.51
CA TRP A 95 14.54 13.87 -17.03
C TRP A 95 14.73 14.42 -18.44
N HIS A 96 15.91 14.96 -18.75
CA HIS A 96 16.19 15.59 -20.04
C HIS A 96 15.97 14.63 -21.22
N TYR A 97 16.27 13.33 -21.02
CA TYR A 97 16.16 12.32 -22.08
C TYR A 97 14.79 11.64 -22.13
N ARG A 98 14.13 11.44 -21.00
CA ARG A 98 12.93 10.58 -20.92
C ARG A 98 11.64 11.30 -20.58
N LYS A 99 11.71 12.51 -20.00
CA LYS A 99 10.54 13.26 -19.51
C LYS A 99 9.58 12.39 -18.69
N ASP A 100 10.15 11.51 -17.88
CA ASP A 100 9.42 10.43 -17.22
C ASP A 100 9.41 10.58 -15.68
N HIS A 101 8.21 10.76 -15.12
CA HIS A 101 7.93 10.77 -13.67
C HIS A 101 7.29 9.45 -13.19
N SER A 102 7.39 8.39 -13.99
CA SER A 102 6.92 7.05 -13.59
C SER A 102 7.63 6.58 -12.33
N GLU A 103 6.93 5.78 -11.53
CA GLU A 103 7.52 5.24 -10.30
C GLU A 103 8.72 4.37 -10.61
N GLU A 104 8.74 3.70 -11.76
CA GLU A 104 9.82 2.86 -12.27
C GLU A 104 11.10 3.67 -12.44
N ASN A 105 11.01 4.90 -12.93
CA ASN A 105 12.15 5.78 -13.18
C ASN A 105 12.56 6.66 -11.98
N LEU A 106 11.81 6.64 -10.88
CA LEU A 106 12.11 7.42 -9.68
C LEU A 106 12.69 6.55 -8.56
N VAL A 107 13.60 7.11 -7.77
CA VAL A 107 14.19 6.41 -6.62
C VAL A 107 14.45 7.37 -5.46
N VAL A 108 14.49 6.84 -4.24
CA VAL A 108 14.87 7.61 -3.04
C VAL A 108 16.34 7.33 -2.71
N LEU A 109 17.16 8.38 -2.70
CA LEU A 109 18.58 8.33 -2.34
C LEU A 109 18.87 9.30 -1.19
N CYS A 110 19.90 9.03 -0.40
CA CYS A 110 20.45 10.06 0.48
C CYS A 110 21.34 11.01 -0.33
N LEU A 111 21.62 12.20 0.21
CA LEU A 111 22.39 13.23 -0.51
C LEU A 111 23.76 12.74 -1.01
N GLU A 112 24.42 11.87 -0.23
CA GLU A 112 25.69 11.24 -0.59
C GLU A 112 25.58 10.36 -1.86
N HIS A 113 24.69 9.36 -1.85
CA HIS A 113 24.50 8.48 -3.02
C HIS A 113 23.84 9.20 -4.20
N HIS A 114 23.07 10.25 -3.95
CA HIS A 114 22.59 11.14 -5.01
C HIS A 114 23.77 11.82 -5.73
N ASN A 115 24.76 12.30 -4.97
CA ASN A 115 25.96 12.88 -5.55
C ASN A 115 26.79 11.84 -6.31
N ASP A 116 26.88 10.61 -5.81
CA ASP A 116 27.57 9.49 -6.51
C ASP A 116 26.89 9.06 -7.81
N ALA A 117 25.56 9.25 -7.91
CA ALA A 117 24.80 8.98 -9.12
C ALA A 117 24.98 10.09 -10.18
N HIS A 118 25.17 11.34 -9.77
CA HIS A 118 25.32 12.48 -10.68
C HIS A 118 26.78 12.77 -11.08
N THR A 119 27.73 12.52 -10.18
CA THR A 119 29.12 12.96 -10.35
C THR A 119 29.93 11.85 -10.99
N LYS A 120 30.58 12.12 -12.12
CA LYS A 120 31.63 11.24 -12.64
C LYS A 120 32.91 11.48 -11.84
N LYS A 121 33.20 10.61 -10.89
CA LYS A 121 34.48 10.57 -10.17
C LYS A 121 35.51 9.80 -11.00
N GLY A 122 36.75 10.28 -11.00
CA GLY A 122 37.85 9.69 -11.77
C GLY A 122 38.56 8.51 -11.09
N LEU A 123 38.53 8.45 -9.75
CA LEU A 123 39.22 7.43 -8.95
C LEU A 123 38.27 6.42 -8.29
N SER A 124 37.04 6.82 -7.96
CA SER A 124 36.04 5.95 -7.36
C SER A 124 35.00 5.50 -8.38
N LEU A 125 34.41 4.33 -8.13
CA LEU A 125 33.33 3.79 -8.96
C LEU A 125 32.08 4.66 -8.80
N ASN A 126 31.52 5.09 -9.92
CA ASN A 126 30.27 5.84 -9.96
C ASN A 126 29.09 4.89 -9.78
N LEU A 127 28.03 5.38 -9.13
CA LEU A 127 26.81 4.62 -8.94
C LEU A 127 26.02 4.62 -10.26
N LYS A 128 25.91 3.46 -10.92
CA LYS A 128 25.29 3.38 -12.26
C LYS A 128 23.77 3.20 -12.15
N PRO A 129 23.00 3.61 -13.18
CA PRO A 129 21.56 3.38 -13.24
C PRO A 129 21.13 1.92 -13.00
N VAL A 130 21.92 0.95 -13.47
CA VAL A 130 21.64 -0.47 -13.29
C VAL A 130 21.77 -0.90 -11.82
N ASP A 131 22.78 -0.39 -11.12
CA ASP A 131 23.02 -0.68 -9.70
C ASP A 131 21.89 -0.09 -8.84
N ILE A 132 21.45 1.13 -9.19
CA ILE A 132 20.32 1.81 -8.54
C ILE A 132 19.03 1.02 -8.74
N LEU A 133 18.75 0.54 -9.95
CA LEU A 133 17.57 -0.27 -10.24
C LEU A 133 17.55 -1.56 -9.43
N HIS A 134 18.70 -2.25 -9.36
CA HIS A 134 18.85 -3.47 -8.57
C HIS A 134 18.60 -3.19 -7.08
N ALA A 135 19.32 -2.22 -6.50
CA ALA A 135 19.21 -1.87 -5.10
C ALA A 135 17.80 -1.38 -4.71
N LYS A 136 17.14 -0.63 -5.59
CA LYS A 136 15.73 -0.25 -5.43
C LYS A 136 14.82 -1.48 -5.36
N SER A 137 14.96 -2.41 -6.31
CA SER A 137 14.15 -3.63 -6.34
C SER A 137 14.30 -4.44 -5.04
N GLU A 138 15.54 -4.68 -4.61
CA GLU A 138 15.82 -5.40 -3.36
C GLU A 138 15.25 -4.68 -2.13
N TRP A 139 15.43 -3.37 -2.05
CA TRP A 139 14.93 -2.58 -0.93
C TRP A 139 13.40 -2.62 -0.84
N LEU A 140 12.71 -2.39 -1.96
CA LEU A 140 11.24 -2.42 -1.99
C LEU A 140 10.69 -3.81 -1.62
N ASN A 141 11.36 -4.89 -2.04
CA ASN A 141 10.98 -6.24 -1.63
C ASN A 141 11.20 -6.47 -0.13
N SER A 142 12.31 -5.98 0.42
CA SER A 142 12.59 -6.05 1.86
C SER A 142 11.56 -5.26 2.69
N VAL A 143 11.17 -4.07 2.23
CA VAL A 143 10.16 -3.24 2.88
C VAL A 143 8.80 -3.95 2.93
N LYS A 144 8.34 -4.51 1.81
CA LYS A 144 7.07 -5.25 1.73
C LYS A 144 7.00 -6.38 2.76
N ASN A 145 8.09 -7.12 2.91
CA ASN A 145 8.18 -8.22 3.89
C ASN A 145 8.23 -7.73 5.35
N SER A 146 8.68 -6.49 5.56
CA SER A 146 8.83 -5.91 6.90
C SER A 146 7.50 -5.39 7.46
N ASP A 147 6.58 -4.93 6.61
CA ASP A 147 5.28 -4.39 7.05
C ASP A 147 4.38 -5.49 7.65
N ALA A 148 4.30 -6.64 6.98
CA ALA A 148 3.58 -7.79 7.50
C ALA A 148 4.15 -8.24 8.87
N LYS A 149 5.48 -8.26 9.00
CA LYS A 149 6.15 -8.60 10.26
C LYS A 149 5.91 -7.59 11.37
N ALA A 150 5.87 -6.29 11.06
CA ALA A 150 5.58 -5.26 12.05
C ALA A 150 4.17 -5.44 12.63
N ILE A 151 3.19 -5.72 11.78
CA ILE A 151 1.79 -5.92 12.19
C ILE A 151 1.64 -7.20 13.00
N LEU A 152 2.31 -8.29 12.60
CA LEU A 152 2.37 -9.51 13.40
C LEU A 152 3.07 -9.28 14.74
N GLY A 153 4.13 -8.45 14.77
CA GLY A 153 4.83 -8.07 16.00
C GLY A 153 3.93 -7.37 17.01
N LEU A 154 2.93 -6.60 16.57
CA LEU A 154 1.93 -5.99 17.46
C LEU A 154 1.06 -7.05 18.16
N THR A 155 0.86 -8.23 17.56
CA THR A 155 0.13 -9.34 18.21
C THR A 155 0.94 -10.05 19.29
N LEU A 156 2.24 -9.78 19.40
CA LEU A 156 3.12 -10.34 20.43
C LEU A 156 3.11 -9.53 21.73
N ILE A 157 2.41 -8.39 21.77
CA ILE A 157 2.21 -7.61 22.99
C ILE A 157 1.29 -8.40 23.93
N ASP A 158 1.67 -8.51 25.20
CA ASP A 158 0.91 -9.28 26.20
C ASP A 158 -0.57 -8.90 26.22
N GLY A 159 -1.43 -9.91 26.06
CA GLY A 159 -2.89 -9.77 26.04
C GLY A 159 -3.51 -9.41 24.70
N ALA A 160 -2.72 -9.16 23.64
CA ALA A 160 -3.26 -8.96 22.30
C ALA A 160 -3.87 -10.27 21.75
N ARG A 161 -5.12 -10.20 21.28
CA ARG A 161 -5.84 -11.33 20.69
C ARG A 161 -6.64 -10.89 19.47
N TRP A 162 -6.87 -11.82 18.56
CA TRP A 162 -7.79 -11.61 17.44
C TRP A 162 -9.22 -11.82 17.93
N ASP A 163 -9.96 -10.74 18.17
CA ASP A 163 -11.36 -10.85 18.60
C ASP A 163 -12.29 -11.37 17.48
N TYR A 164 -11.90 -11.18 16.21
CA TYR A 164 -12.66 -11.61 15.05
C TYR A 164 -11.75 -12.07 13.92
N PHE A 165 -12.19 -13.14 13.23
CA PHE A 165 -11.63 -13.58 11.96
C PHE A 165 -12.73 -13.64 10.92
N ASN A 166 -12.44 -13.18 9.70
CA ASN A 166 -13.26 -13.56 8.55
C ASN A 166 -12.72 -14.89 8.01
N HIS A 167 -13.23 -16.00 8.53
CA HIS A 167 -12.73 -17.35 8.22
C HIS A 167 -12.77 -17.67 6.73
N ASN A 168 -13.87 -17.36 6.05
CA ASN A 168 -14.02 -17.59 4.61
C ASN A 168 -12.91 -16.88 3.83
N ARG A 169 -12.69 -15.60 4.13
CA ARG A 169 -11.64 -14.85 3.45
C ARG A 169 -10.26 -15.41 3.72
N ILE A 170 -10.00 -15.84 4.94
CA ILE A 170 -8.73 -16.44 5.32
C ILE A 170 -8.50 -17.77 4.59
N PHE A 171 -9.53 -18.62 4.48
CA PHE A 171 -9.43 -19.88 3.74
C PHE A 171 -9.24 -19.67 2.24
N GLU A 172 -9.93 -18.69 1.63
CA GLU A 172 -9.69 -18.31 0.23
C GLU A 172 -8.21 -17.93 0.00
N LEU A 173 -7.64 -17.13 0.91
CA LEU A 173 -6.23 -16.71 0.82
C LEU A 173 -5.27 -17.86 1.07
N PHE A 174 -5.58 -18.74 2.03
CA PHE A 174 -4.82 -19.94 2.32
C PHE A 174 -4.75 -20.85 1.09
N PHE A 175 -5.89 -21.13 0.44
CA PHE A 175 -5.94 -21.97 -0.76
C PHE A 175 -5.30 -21.31 -1.99
N ALA A 176 -5.37 -19.98 -2.09
CA ALA A 176 -4.66 -19.24 -3.14
C ALA A 176 -3.14 -19.19 -2.92
N SER A 177 -2.68 -19.53 -1.72
CA SER A 177 -1.26 -19.54 -1.34
C SER A 177 -0.73 -20.97 -1.36
N ASN A 178 0.58 -21.15 -1.60
CA ASN A 178 1.22 -22.47 -1.50
C ASN A 178 1.51 -22.85 -0.04
N LEU A 179 0.50 -22.73 0.83
CA LEU A 179 0.60 -23.00 2.27
C LEU A 179 0.07 -24.40 2.56
N ASP A 180 0.69 -25.08 3.54
CA ASP A 180 0.24 -26.38 4.04
C ASP A 180 -0.08 -26.28 5.53
N TYR A 181 -1.34 -26.57 5.88
CA TYR A 181 -1.80 -26.54 7.26
C TYR A 181 -1.10 -27.59 8.12
N LYS A 182 -0.60 -28.69 7.54
CA LYS A 182 0.04 -29.78 8.30
C LYS A 182 1.28 -29.34 9.08
N ASN A 183 1.87 -28.21 8.72
CA ASN A 183 3.04 -27.64 9.39
C ASN A 183 2.71 -26.86 10.67
N TYR A 184 1.42 -26.61 10.97
CA TYR A 184 1.03 -25.82 12.15
C TYR A 184 0.98 -26.67 13.41
N ARG A 185 1.34 -26.08 14.55
CA ARG A 185 1.44 -26.78 15.84
C ARG A 185 0.11 -27.42 16.26
N PHE A 186 -1.01 -26.73 16.01
CA PHE A 186 -2.32 -27.19 16.45
C PHE A 186 -3.04 -28.08 15.44
N SER A 187 -2.53 -28.25 14.21
CA SER A 187 -3.22 -28.97 13.14
C SER A 187 -3.52 -30.44 13.45
N LYS A 188 -2.57 -31.15 14.08
CA LYS A 188 -2.76 -32.57 14.40
C LYS A 188 -3.92 -32.75 15.37
N ILE A 189 -3.89 -32.04 16.51
CA ILE A 189 -4.90 -32.19 17.56
C ILE A 189 -6.27 -31.69 17.11
N THR A 190 -6.35 -30.57 16.36
CA THR A 190 -7.64 -30.08 15.86
C THR A 190 -8.26 -31.02 14.83
N LYS A 191 -7.44 -31.71 14.03
CA LYS A 191 -7.92 -32.73 13.10
C LYS A 191 -8.39 -33.99 13.81
N GLU A 192 -7.62 -34.49 14.80
CA GLU A 192 -7.99 -35.66 15.61
C GLU A 192 -9.31 -35.45 16.36
N LEU A 193 -9.59 -34.22 16.81
CA LEU A 193 -10.85 -33.84 17.45
C LEU A 193 -11.99 -33.54 16.45
N GLY A 194 -11.75 -33.65 15.14
CA GLY A 194 -12.74 -33.36 14.10
C GLY A 194 -13.10 -31.88 13.95
N LEU A 195 -12.31 -30.98 14.54
CA LEU A 195 -12.55 -29.53 14.47
C LEU A 195 -12.22 -28.97 13.08
N ILE A 196 -11.22 -29.56 12.42
CA ILE A 196 -10.86 -29.29 11.03
C ILE A 196 -10.95 -30.57 10.19
N ASN A 197 -11.18 -30.42 8.89
CA ASN A 197 -11.26 -31.50 7.92
C ASN A 197 -9.92 -31.70 7.16
N GLU A 198 -9.92 -32.63 6.20
CA GLU A 198 -8.74 -32.96 5.38
C GLU A 198 -8.15 -31.79 4.60
N LEU A 199 -8.96 -30.76 4.30
CA LEU A 199 -8.54 -29.55 3.60
C LEU A 199 -7.98 -28.47 4.54
N GLY A 200 -7.97 -28.71 5.85
CA GLY A 200 -7.59 -27.69 6.84
C GLY A 200 -8.67 -26.63 7.05
N THR A 201 -9.90 -26.86 6.60
CA THR A 201 -11.03 -25.96 6.92
C THR A 201 -11.89 -26.58 8.01
N PHE A 202 -12.91 -25.85 8.46
CA PHE A 202 -13.74 -26.34 9.55
C PHE A 202 -14.45 -27.65 9.24
N GLY A 203 -14.29 -28.62 10.14
CA GLY A 203 -15.07 -29.86 10.19
C GLY A 203 -16.31 -29.72 11.08
N ILE A 204 -16.35 -28.68 11.91
CA ILE A 204 -17.51 -28.35 12.75
C ILE A 204 -18.58 -27.63 11.93
N LYS A 205 -19.84 -27.91 12.25
CA LYS A 205 -20.99 -27.12 11.77
C LYS A 205 -21.15 -25.88 12.64
N ASP A 206 -21.77 -24.84 12.08
CA ASP A 206 -22.02 -23.58 12.79
C ASP A 206 -22.55 -23.81 14.20
N SER A 207 -21.84 -23.26 15.20
CA SER A 207 -22.31 -23.31 16.57
C SER A 207 -23.48 -22.33 16.71
N PHE A 208 -24.58 -22.74 17.34
CA PHE A 208 -25.69 -21.84 17.73
C PHE A 208 -25.28 -20.77 18.78
N LYS A 209 -23.99 -20.63 19.10
CA LYS A 209 -23.48 -19.72 20.12
C LYS A 209 -23.17 -18.36 19.52
N SER A 210 -23.26 -17.33 20.36
CA SER A 210 -22.96 -15.94 20.01
C SER A 210 -21.49 -15.69 19.65
N GLN A 211 -20.58 -16.61 19.99
CA GLN A 211 -19.13 -16.53 19.71
C GLN A 211 -18.62 -17.88 19.19
N PHE A 212 -18.00 -17.86 18.01
CA PHE A 212 -17.59 -19.06 17.28
C PHE A 212 -16.65 -19.99 18.08
N TYR A 213 -15.70 -19.42 18.83
CA TYR A 213 -14.73 -20.18 19.61
C TYR A 213 -15.19 -20.49 21.05
N SER A 214 -16.43 -20.18 21.43
CA SER A 214 -16.91 -20.29 22.82
C SER A 214 -17.40 -21.71 23.16
N PHE A 215 -16.52 -22.70 23.06
CA PHE A 215 -16.77 -24.10 23.45
C PHE A 215 -15.49 -24.74 24.02
N SER A 216 -15.60 -25.93 24.64
CA SER A 216 -14.51 -26.59 25.37
C SER A 216 -13.17 -26.54 24.63
N ASP A 217 -13.12 -27.14 23.43
CA ASP A 217 -11.89 -27.21 22.62
C ASP A 217 -11.72 -26.00 21.68
N GLY A 218 -12.55 -24.97 21.85
CA GLY A 218 -12.56 -23.79 20.99
C GLY A 218 -11.26 -23.00 21.02
N TYR A 219 -10.50 -23.08 22.12
CA TYR A 219 -9.17 -22.49 22.23
C TYR A 219 -8.16 -23.16 21.29
N LEU A 220 -8.26 -24.47 21.03
CA LEU A 220 -7.39 -25.18 20.08
C LEU A 220 -7.69 -24.71 18.66
N LEU A 221 -8.99 -24.59 18.32
CA LEU A 221 -9.41 -24.08 17.02
C LEU A 221 -9.02 -22.61 16.82
N TYR A 222 -9.12 -21.78 17.85
CA TYR A 222 -8.65 -20.40 17.82
C TYR A 222 -7.15 -20.32 17.53
N ASN A 223 -6.33 -21.11 18.24
CA ASN A 223 -4.88 -21.08 18.04
C ASN A 223 -4.48 -21.61 16.66
N TYR A 224 -5.15 -22.64 16.16
CA TYR A 224 -5.00 -23.09 14.77
C TYR A 224 -5.32 -21.95 13.79
N MET A 225 -6.45 -21.27 13.97
CA MET A 225 -6.85 -20.16 13.10
C MET A 225 -5.87 -18.98 13.19
N LYS A 226 -5.31 -18.71 14.37
CA LYS A 226 -4.25 -17.71 14.55
C LYS A 226 -3.01 -18.10 13.75
N GLU A 227 -2.52 -19.34 13.86
CA GLU A 227 -1.34 -19.80 13.09
C GLU A 227 -1.59 -19.70 11.58
N LEU A 228 -2.75 -20.14 11.11
CA LEU A 228 -3.11 -20.07 9.71
C LEU A 228 -3.18 -18.60 9.23
N PHE A 229 -3.82 -17.73 10.01
CA PHE A 229 -3.90 -16.30 9.70
C PHE A 229 -2.52 -15.63 9.69
N ASP A 230 -1.68 -15.90 10.68
CA ASP A 230 -0.33 -15.35 10.78
C ASP A 230 0.51 -15.76 9.55
N ASN A 231 0.36 -17.01 9.07
CA ASN A 231 1.02 -17.48 7.86
C ASN A 231 0.46 -16.82 6.58
N VAL A 232 -0.87 -16.67 6.48
CA VAL A 232 -1.50 -15.93 5.37
C VAL A 232 -0.99 -14.48 5.33
N LEU A 233 -0.95 -13.81 6.49
CA LEU A 233 -0.46 -12.43 6.60
C LEU A 233 0.99 -12.27 6.12
N GLN A 234 1.87 -13.24 6.40
CA GLN A 234 3.26 -13.21 5.93
C GLN A 234 3.40 -13.33 4.40
N ASN A 235 2.38 -13.88 3.73
CA ASN A 235 2.40 -14.13 2.28
C ASN A 235 1.62 -13.09 1.47
N ILE A 236 1.05 -12.07 2.11
CA ILE A 236 0.36 -10.97 1.44
C ILE A 236 1.11 -9.64 1.58
N SER A 237 1.00 -8.78 0.56
CA SER A 237 1.50 -7.41 0.64
C SER A 237 0.48 -6.52 1.33
N LEU A 238 0.77 -6.15 2.57
CA LEU A 238 -0.09 -5.36 3.44
C LEU A 238 0.33 -3.89 3.42
N ILE A 239 -0.65 -2.98 3.35
CA ILE A 239 -0.43 -1.53 3.42
C ILE A 239 -0.91 -1.03 4.78
N ASP A 240 -0.04 -0.39 5.55
CA ASP A 240 -0.40 0.24 6.81
C ASP A 240 -0.96 1.65 6.58
N LEU A 241 -2.20 1.86 7.00
CA LEU A 241 -2.92 3.12 6.89
C LEU A 241 -3.09 3.84 8.23
N THR A 242 -2.51 3.33 9.31
CA THR A 242 -2.67 3.83 10.69
C THR A 242 -2.44 5.34 10.83
N ASP A 243 -1.41 5.86 10.16
CA ASP A 243 -1.00 7.27 10.16
C ASP A 243 -1.44 8.04 8.89
N LYS A 244 -2.31 7.45 8.06
CA LYS A 244 -2.72 8.02 6.77
C LYS A 244 -4.09 8.69 6.90
N PHE A 245 -4.08 9.98 7.18
CA PHE A 245 -5.29 10.75 7.53
C PHE A 245 -5.99 11.45 6.33
N SER A 246 -5.34 11.54 5.17
CA SER A 246 -5.94 12.22 4.00
C SER A 246 -6.42 11.26 2.92
N ARG A 247 -7.55 11.60 2.29
CA ARG A 247 -8.14 10.84 1.17
C ARG A 247 -7.17 10.70 0.00
N GLU A 248 -6.35 11.72 -0.26
CA GLU A 248 -5.37 11.71 -1.34
C GLU A 248 -4.23 10.73 -1.06
N GLN A 249 -3.70 10.71 0.17
CA GLN A 249 -2.69 9.73 0.57
C GLN A 249 -3.23 8.30 0.45
N ILE A 250 -4.43 8.03 0.98
CA ILE A 250 -5.02 6.68 0.90
C ILE A 250 -5.18 6.24 -0.57
N LYS A 251 -5.74 7.11 -1.43
CA LYS A 251 -5.89 6.83 -2.87
C LYS A 251 -4.57 6.68 -3.62
N SER A 252 -3.47 7.22 -3.07
CA SER A 252 -2.15 7.04 -3.66
C SER A 252 -1.56 5.66 -3.38
N LEU A 253 -1.92 5.05 -2.24
CA LEU A 253 -1.36 3.78 -1.78
C LEU A 253 -2.23 2.58 -2.19
N VAL A 254 -3.55 2.72 -2.11
CA VAL A 254 -4.51 1.60 -2.22
C VAL A 254 -5.07 1.48 -3.64
N LYS A 255 -5.18 0.25 -4.14
CA LYS A 255 -5.94 -0.10 -5.34
C LYS A 255 -6.94 -1.22 -5.03
N VAL A 256 -7.86 -1.50 -5.95
CA VAL A 256 -8.75 -2.66 -5.84
C VAL A 256 -7.89 -3.93 -5.68
N GLY A 257 -8.20 -4.73 -4.66
CA GLY A 257 -7.44 -5.92 -4.30
C GLY A 257 -6.25 -5.71 -3.36
N SER A 258 -5.94 -4.47 -2.97
CA SER A 258 -4.94 -4.20 -1.92
C SER A 258 -5.41 -4.73 -0.56
N TYR A 259 -4.50 -5.34 0.20
CA TYR A 259 -4.70 -5.65 1.61
C TYR A 259 -4.22 -4.46 2.44
N ILE A 260 -5.02 -4.08 3.43
CA ILE A 260 -4.73 -2.94 4.30
C ILE A 260 -4.77 -3.36 5.77
N SER A 261 -3.99 -2.66 6.58
CA SER A 261 -4.05 -2.70 8.03
C SER A 261 -4.27 -1.29 8.56
N ILE A 262 -4.93 -1.19 9.71
CA ILE A 262 -5.22 0.08 10.33
C ILE A 262 -5.37 -0.12 11.84
N GLN A 263 -4.63 0.67 12.62
CA GLN A 263 -4.70 0.68 14.08
C GLN A 263 -5.30 2.01 14.55
N ILE A 264 -6.62 2.07 14.66
CA ILE A 264 -7.34 3.26 15.12
C ILE A 264 -8.41 2.87 16.15
N GLY A 265 -8.92 3.86 16.87
CA GLY A 265 -10.12 3.68 17.68
C GLY A 265 -11.33 3.37 16.80
N PHE A 266 -11.96 2.22 17.01
CA PHE A 266 -13.20 1.87 16.33
C PHE A 266 -14.41 2.35 17.16
N TYR A 267 -15.25 3.16 16.55
CA TYR A 267 -16.52 3.58 17.14
C TYR A 267 -17.65 2.80 16.47
N PHE A 268 -18.29 1.91 17.21
CA PHE A 268 -19.45 1.19 16.74
C PHE A 268 -20.71 2.01 16.99
N LYS A 269 -21.53 2.18 15.93
CA LYS A 269 -22.87 2.74 16.06
C LYS A 269 -23.86 1.59 16.03
N ASN A 270 -24.81 1.62 16.97
CA ASN A 270 -25.94 0.71 16.93
C ASN A 270 -26.74 0.89 15.63
N ILE A 271 -26.78 -0.15 14.81
CA ILE A 271 -27.56 -0.19 13.56
C ILE A 271 -29.05 -0.40 13.89
N THR A 272 -29.36 -0.96 15.06
CA THR A 272 -30.72 -1.18 15.53
C THR A 272 -30.91 -0.59 16.92
N LYS A 273 -32.17 -0.37 17.34
CA LYS A 273 -32.50 0.01 18.73
C LYS A 273 -32.35 -1.16 19.72
N LYS A 274 -31.97 -2.36 19.26
CA LYS A 274 -31.75 -3.50 20.16
C LYS A 274 -30.46 -3.28 20.94
N THR A 275 -30.58 -3.22 22.25
CA THR A 275 -29.45 -3.09 23.19
C THR A 275 -28.83 -4.43 23.56
N ASN A 276 -29.55 -5.53 23.30
CA ASN A 276 -29.17 -6.88 23.71
C ASN A 276 -28.82 -7.72 22.48
N GLY A 277 -27.70 -8.45 22.55
CA GLY A 277 -27.30 -9.43 21.55
C GLY A 277 -28.25 -10.63 21.50
N ILE A 278 -28.20 -11.38 20.39
CA ILE A 278 -28.93 -12.66 20.26
C ILE A 278 -28.49 -13.58 21.41
N ASN A 279 -29.44 -14.09 22.18
CA ASN A 279 -29.23 -14.95 23.35
C ASN A 279 -28.50 -14.29 24.55
N GLN A 280 -28.38 -12.96 24.60
CA GLN A 280 -27.88 -12.28 25.80
C GLN A 280 -28.96 -12.32 26.91
N LYS A 281 -28.75 -13.18 27.92
CA LYS A 281 -29.55 -13.20 29.14
C LYS A 281 -28.87 -12.34 30.20
N GLU A 282 -29.52 -11.26 30.63
CA GLU A 282 -29.07 -10.51 31.80
C GLU A 282 -29.35 -11.35 33.05
N PHE A 283 -28.29 -11.82 33.71
CA PHE A 283 -28.41 -12.35 35.07
C PHE A 283 -28.33 -11.18 36.05
N VAL A 284 -29.49 -10.66 36.44
CA VAL A 284 -29.56 -9.69 37.54
C VAL A 284 -29.37 -10.46 38.85
N ILE A 285 -28.17 -10.38 39.43
CA ILE A 285 -27.94 -10.84 40.81
C ILE A 285 -28.61 -9.81 41.73
N ILE A 286 -29.86 -10.05 42.08
CA ILE A 286 -30.53 -9.28 43.15
C ILE A 286 -29.89 -9.72 44.46
N LYS A 287 -29.02 -8.89 45.03
CA LYS A 287 -28.63 -9.02 46.45
C LYS A 287 -29.90 -8.86 47.29
N ARG A 288 -30.49 -9.98 47.75
CA ARG A 288 -31.45 -9.95 48.85
C ARG A 288 -30.71 -9.37 50.06
N LYS A 289 -31.11 -8.19 50.52
CA LYS A 289 -30.78 -7.73 51.88
C LYS A 289 -31.39 -8.77 52.82
N VAL A 290 -30.55 -9.48 53.55
CA VAL A 290 -30.96 -10.31 54.67
C VAL A 290 -31.44 -9.33 55.74
N SER A 291 -32.74 -9.39 56.06
CA SER A 291 -33.38 -8.68 57.18
C SER A 291 -32.93 -9.27 58.51
#